data_AF-A0A9W6PFF2-F1
#
_entry.id   AF-A0A9W6PFF2-F1
#
_cell.length_a   1.000
_cell.length_b   1.000
_cell.length_c   1.000
_cell.angle_alpha   90.00
_cell.angle_beta   90.00
_cell.angle_gamma   90.00
#
_symmetry.space_group_name_H-M   'P 1'
#
loop_
_entity.id
_entity.type
_entity.pdbx_description
1 polymer ?
#
loop_
_entity_poly.entity_id
_entity_poly.type
_entity_poly.pdbx_seq_one_letter_code
_entity_poly.pdbx_strand_id
1 'polypeptide(L)' 'MGFREDAVNATQAGQQAARGGQSVTACPYGRDDLLRTAWLRGYRQGSDPALISDES' A
#
# COMPACT_ATOMS: atom_id res chain seq x y z
N MET A 1 -13.26 11.50 -9.61
CA MET A 1 -12.09 10.63 -9.68
C MET A 1 -10.94 11.45 -10.23
N GLY A 2 -10.19 12.05 -9.31
CA GLY A 2 -8.94 12.74 -9.61
C GLY A 2 -7.75 11.96 -9.10
N PHE A 3 -6.59 12.18 -9.72
CA PHE A 3 -5.31 11.54 -9.40
C PHE A 3 -4.98 11.48 -7.89
N ARG A 4 -5.36 12.52 -7.13
CA ARG A 4 -5.15 12.57 -5.68
C ARG A 4 -5.98 11.53 -4.93
N GLU A 5 -7.25 11.36 -5.31
CA GLU A 5 -8.13 10.35 -4.73
C GLU A 5 -7.62 8.95 -5.08
N ASP A 6 -7.18 8.74 -6.33
CA ASP A 6 -6.64 7.47 -6.79
C ASP A 6 -5.35 7.10 -6.05
N ALA A 7 -4.46 8.06 -5.80
CA ALA A 7 -3.24 7.85 -5.03
C ALA A 7 -3.54 7.50 -3.56
N VAL A 8 -4.55 8.12 -2.95
CA VAL A 8 -4.99 7.80 -1.58
C VAL A 8 -5.56 6.38 -1.54
N ASN A 9 -6.41 6.01 -2.50
CA ASN A 9 -6.98 4.67 -2.61
C ASN A 9 -5.89 3.61 -2.83
N ALA A 10 -4.92 3.89 -3.71
CA ALA A 10 -3.78 3.02 -3.95
C ALA A 10 -2.95 2.79 -2.68
N THR A 11 -2.70 3.86 -1.90
CA THR A 11 -1.99 3.76 -0.61
C THR A 11 -2.74 2.88 0.38
N GLN A 12 -4.06 3.07 0.54
CA GLN A 12 -4.87 2.26 1.45
C GLN A 12 -4.90 0.78 1.03
N ALA A 13 -5.06 0.51 -0.27
CA ALA A 13 -5.03 -0.85 -0.80
C ALA A 13 -3.67 -1.54 -0.53
N GLY A 14 -2.56 -0.79 -0.61
CA GLY A 14 -1.24 -1.30 -0.26
C GLY A 14 -1.13 -1.69 1.22
N GLN A 15 -1.59 -0.82 2.12
CA GLN A 15 -1.60 -1.09 3.57
C GLN A 15 -2.42 -2.35 3.90
N GLN A 16 -3.61 -2.48 3.31
CA GLN A 16 -4.48 -3.64 3.51
C GLN A 16 -3.83 -4.93 3.01
N ALA A 17 -3.19 -4.89 1.83
CA ALA A 17 -2.48 -6.04 1.29
C ALA A 17 -1.34 -6.51 2.21
N ALA A 18 -0.57 -5.57 2.75
CA ALA A 18 0.49 -5.88 3.70
C ALA A 18 -0.05 -6.47 5.01
N ARG A 19 -1.07 -5.86 5.61
CA ARG A 19 -1.72 -6.35 6.84
C ARG A 19 -2.38 -7.71 6.65
N GLY A 20 -2.88 -7.99 5.44
CA GLY A 20 -3.44 -9.28 5.06
C GLY A 20 -2.39 -10.34 4.70
N GLY A 21 -1.09 -10.03 4.77
CA GLY A 21 -0.02 -10.97 4.42
C GLY A 21 0.12 -11.26 2.92
N GLN A 22 -0.51 -10.45 2.06
CA GLN A 22 -0.36 -10.60 0.62
C GLN A 22 1.04 -10.18 0.17
N SER A 23 1.56 -10.78 -0.90
CA SER A 23 2.86 -10.41 -1.48
C SER A 23 2.83 -9.02 -2.13
N VAL A 24 3.98 -8.33 -2.14
CA VAL A 24 4.20 -7.06 -2.88
C VAL A 24 3.90 -7.19 -4.38
N THR A 25 3.96 -8.41 -4.93
CA THR A 25 3.62 -8.71 -6.33
C THR A 25 2.12 -8.66 -6.63
N ALA A 26 1.26 -8.58 -5.60
CA ALA A 26 -0.18 -8.38 -5.76
C ALA A 26 -0.56 -6.94 -6.19
N CYS A 27 0.42 -6.03 -6.26
CA CYS A 27 0.22 -4.68 -6.77
C CYS A 27 -0.37 -4.70 -8.20
N PRO A 28 -1.59 -4.15 -8.41
CA PRO A 28 -2.26 -4.22 -9.70
C PRO A 28 -1.71 -3.20 -10.73
N TYR A 29 -0.91 -2.24 -10.28
CA TYR A 29 -0.43 -1.13 -11.10
C TYR A 29 0.84 -1.49 -11.87
N GLY A 30 0.89 -1.08 -13.14
CA GLY A 30 2.05 -1.25 -14.03
C GLY A 30 3.30 -0.53 -13.51
N ARG A 31 4.48 -0.92 -14.02
CA ARG A 31 5.77 -0.46 -13.48
C ARG A 31 5.96 1.07 -13.54
N ASP A 32 5.41 1.70 -14.58
CA ASP A 32 5.52 3.14 -14.84
C ASP A 32 4.33 3.95 -14.30
N ASP A 33 3.39 3.30 -13.61
CA ASP A 33 2.22 3.97 -13.04
C ASP A 33 2.57 4.66 -11.71
N LEU A 34 2.25 5.95 -11.59
CA LEU A 34 2.43 6.70 -10.35
C LEU A 34 1.63 6.10 -9.19
N LEU A 35 0.49 5.45 -9.47
CA LEU A 35 -0.31 4.75 -8.47
C LEU A 35 0.43 3.54 -7.87
N ARG A 36 1.36 2.93 -8.63
CA ARG A 36 2.25 1.88 -8.11
C ARG A 36 3.09 2.40 -6.95
N THR A 37 3.63 3.62 -7.08
CA THR A 37 4.46 4.22 -6.03
C THR A 37 3.64 4.47 -4.76
N ALA A 38 2.41 4.96 -4.91
CA ALA A 38 1.49 5.16 -3.79
C ALA A 38 1.14 3.83 -3.09
N TRP A 39 0.82 2.79 -3.87
CA TRP A 39 0.53 1.46 -3.34
C TRP A 39 1.72 0.85 -2.58
N LEU A 40 2.93 0.90 -3.16
CA LEU A 40 4.14 0.36 -2.52
C LEU A 40 4.47 1.09 -1.21
N ARG A 41 4.21 2.40 -1.13
CA ARG A 41 4.38 3.18 0.10
C ARG A 41 3.44 2.69 1.19
N GLY A 42 2.17 2.50 0.85
CA GLY A 42 1.17 1.94 1.76
C GLY A 42 1.52 0.54 2.22
N TYR A 43 1.94 -0.33 1.29
CA TYR A 43 2.36 -1.69 1.59
C TYR A 43 3.50 -1.74 2.61
N ARG A 44 4.57 -0.98 2.39
CA ARG A 44 5.69 -0.89 3.35
C ARG A 44 5.22 -0.44 4.74
N GLN A 45 4.29 0.51 4.79
CA GLN A 45 3.75 1.03 6.05
C GLN A 45 2.87 0.00 6.78
N GLY A 46 2.12 -0.82 6.05
CA GLY A 46 1.33 -1.92 6.61
C GLY A 46 2.16 -3.16 6.98
N SER A 47 3.38 -3.30 6.45
CA SER A 47 4.32 -4.37 6.77
C SER A 47 5.29 -4.00 7.90
N ASP A 48 5.34 -2.73 8.31
CA ASP A 48 6.28 -2.26 9.33
C ASP A 48 5.84 -2.77 10.72
N PRO A 49 6.61 -3.69 11.33
CA PRO A 49 6.24 -4.26 12.61
C PRO A 49 6.29 -3.25 13.76
N ALA A 50 7.05 -2.15 13.65
CA ALA A 50 7.08 -1.12 14.68
C ALA A 50 5.76 -0.34 14.77
N LEU A 51 4.99 -0.26 13.67
CA LEU A 51 3.63 0.30 13.67
C LEU A 51 2.56 -0.72 14.10
N ILE A 52 2.87 -2.01 14.02
CA ILE A 52 1.97 -3.10 14.44
C ILE A 52 2.14 -3.42 15.93
N SER A 53 3.30 -3.08 16.51
CA SER A 53 3.68 -3.44 17.90
C SER A 53 3.34 -2.38 18.95
N ASP A 54 2.68 -1.27 18.59
CA ASP A 54 2.21 -0.25 19.55
C ASP A 54 0.84 -0.61 20.17
N GLU A 55 0.35 -1.83 19.95
CA GLU A 55 -0.89 -2.36 20.54
C GLU A 55 -0.61 -3.70 21.26
N SER A 56 0.10 -3.66 22.40
CA SER A 56 0.23 -4.80 23.33
C SER A 56 0.35 -4.37 24.78
#